data_AF-A0A497REN2-F1
#
_entry.id   AF-A0A497REN2-F1
#
_cell.length_a   1.000
_cell.length_b   1.000
_cell.length_c   1.000
_cell.angle_alpha   90.00
_cell.angle_beta   90.00
_cell.angle_gamma   90.00
#
_symmetry.space_group_name_H-M   'P 1'
#
loop_
_entity.id
_entity.type
_entity.pdbx_description
1 polymer ?
#
loop_
_entity_poly.entity_id
_entity_poly.type
_entity_poly.pdbx_seq_one_letter_code
_entity_poly.pdbx_strand_id
1 'polypeptide(L)'
;MGIFDRLFRPDIGKLKEKKDVDGLIKALRDKDSDIRLEVAYALGEIKDKRAVEPLIQALKDEDNFVREAAVEALEKIEAKES
;
A
#
# COMPACT_ATOMS: atom_id res chain seq x y z
N MET A 1 -19.00 10.49 1.57
CA MET A 1 -18.27 9.49 0.74
C MET A 1 -18.59 9.82 -0.71
N GLY A 2 -17.74 10.63 -1.36
CA GLY A 2 -18.03 11.25 -2.64
C GLY A 2 -17.93 10.26 -3.80
N ILE A 3 -18.79 10.43 -4.79
CA ILE A 3 -18.86 9.68 -6.05
C ILE A 3 -17.60 9.79 -6.95
N PHE A 4 -16.53 10.43 -6.49
CA PHE A 4 -15.32 10.74 -7.27
C PHE A 4 -14.19 9.72 -7.14
N ASP A 5 -14.23 8.81 -6.16
CA ASP A 5 -13.18 7.78 -5.97
C ASP A 5 -13.26 6.64 -7.01
N ARG A 6 -14.15 6.71 -8.00
CA ARG A 6 -14.45 5.63 -8.96
C ARG A 6 -13.76 5.76 -10.33
N LEU A 7 -12.94 6.79 -10.55
CA LEU A 7 -12.27 7.03 -11.84
C LEU A 7 -10.75 7.17 -11.75
N PHE A 8 -10.18 7.19 -10.54
CA PHE A 8 -8.75 7.28 -10.37
C PHE A 8 -8.19 5.87 -10.18
N ARG A 9 -7.76 5.23 -11.27
CA ARG A 9 -6.82 4.10 -11.16
C ARG A 9 -5.44 4.70 -10.87
N PRO A 10 -4.89 4.57 -9.66
CA PRO A 10 -3.54 5.04 -9.37
C PRO A 10 -2.53 4.31 -10.25
N ASP A 11 -1.61 5.04 -10.86
CA ASP A 11 -0.46 4.48 -11.56
C ASP A 11 0.61 4.10 -10.51
N ILE A 12 0.49 2.90 -9.96
CA ILE A 12 1.33 2.41 -8.86
C ILE A 12 2.80 2.37 -9.27
N GLY A 13 3.10 2.01 -10.53
CA GLY A 13 4.45 2.01 -11.07
C GLY A 13 5.07 3.41 -10.99
N LYS A 14 4.36 4.42 -11.47
CA LYS A 14 4.83 5.81 -11.42
C LYS A 14 4.94 6.36 -10.00
N LEU A 15 4.00 6.00 -9.11
CA LEU A 15 4.06 6.41 -7.70
C LEU A 15 5.27 5.77 -7.00
N LYS A 16 5.55 4.49 -7.27
CA LYS A 16 6.72 3.76 -6.77
C LYS A 16 8.02 4.37 -7.27
N GLU A 17 8.14 4.64 -8.58
CA GLU A 17 9.31 5.29 -9.18
C GLU A 17 9.62 6.64 -8.54
N LYS A 18 8.57 7.44 -8.28
CA LYS A 18 8.68 8.74 -7.63
C LYS A 18 8.87 8.66 -6.12
N LYS A 19 8.78 7.47 -5.52
CA LYS A 19 8.71 7.26 -4.07
C LYS A 19 7.62 8.12 -3.42
N ASP A 20 6.49 8.27 -4.11
CA ASP A 20 5.32 9.00 -3.62
C ASP A 20 4.54 8.15 -2.62
N VAL A 21 5.07 8.10 -1.40
CA VAL A 21 4.52 7.31 -0.29
C VAL A 21 3.12 7.79 0.07
N ASP A 22 2.85 9.08 0.05
CA ASP A 22 1.53 9.62 0.42
C ASP A 22 0.48 9.27 -0.63
N GLY A 23 0.85 9.26 -1.91
CA GLY A 23 0.02 8.76 -3.00
C GLY A 23 -0.30 7.28 -2.86
N LEU A 24 0.71 6.45 -2.55
CA LEU A 24 0.54 5.02 -2.31
C LEU A 24 -0.32 4.75 -1.07
N ILE A 25 -0.12 5.46 0.03
CA ILE A 25 -0.96 5.32 1.24
C ILE A 25 -2.44 5.60 0.94
N LYS A 26 -2.73 6.58 0.07
CA LYS A 26 -4.12 6.82 -0.38
C LYS A 26 -4.66 5.65 -1.21
N ALA A 27 -3.83 5.07 -2.08
CA ALA A 27 -4.19 3.94 -2.93
C ALA A 27 -4.43 2.63 -2.15
N LEU A 28 -3.93 2.49 -0.91
CA LEU A 28 -4.31 1.37 -0.02
C LEU A 28 -5.81 1.31 0.34
N ARG A 29 -6.57 2.37 0.03
CA ARG A 29 -8.01 2.44 0.26
C ARG A 29 -8.83 2.26 -1.02
N ASP A 30 -8.19 1.82 -2.11
CA ASP A 30 -8.89 1.54 -3.34
C ASP A 30 -9.92 0.42 -3.16
N LYS A 31 -10.98 0.47 -3.95
CA LYS A 31 -12.04 -0.55 -3.90
C LYS A 31 -11.58 -1.86 -4.53
N ASP A 32 -10.66 -1.78 -5.48
CA ASP A 32 -10.07 -2.92 -6.16
C ASP A 32 -8.99 -3.55 -5.26
N SER A 33 -9.16 -4.82 -4.87
CA SER A 33 -8.22 -5.51 -4.00
C SER A 33 -6.87 -5.73 -4.70
N ASP A 34 -6.84 -5.88 -6.02
CA ASP A 34 -5.60 -6.00 -6.79
C ASP A 34 -4.76 -4.72 -6.68
N ILE A 35 -5.42 -3.55 -6.70
CA ILE A 35 -4.75 -2.26 -6.50
C ILE A 35 -4.20 -2.16 -5.07
N ARG A 36 -5.00 -2.52 -4.05
CA ARG A 36 -4.52 -2.51 -2.66
C ARG A 36 -3.32 -3.44 -2.45
N LEU A 37 -3.35 -4.62 -3.08
CA LEU A 37 -2.29 -5.62 -3.05
C LEU A 37 -0.99 -5.06 -3.63
N GLU A 38 -1.04 -4.56 -4.87
CA GLU A 38 0.13 -3.99 -5.57
C GLU A 38 0.73 -2.81 -4.79
N VAL A 39 -0.13 -1.98 -4.19
CA VAL A 39 0.30 -0.85 -3.37
C VAL A 39 1.02 -1.30 -2.09
N ALA A 40 0.52 -2.34 -1.42
CA ALA A 40 1.17 -2.89 -0.23
C ALA A 40 2.60 -3.36 -0.56
N TYR A 41 2.77 -4.07 -1.68
CA TYR A 41 4.10 -4.45 -2.17
C TYR A 41 4.99 -3.25 -2.47
N ALA A 42 4.48 -2.26 -3.19
CA ALA A 42 5.24 -1.05 -3.53
C ALA A 42 5.73 -0.30 -2.29
N LEU A 43 4.89 -0.18 -1.26
CA LEU A 43 5.26 0.44 0.01
C LEU A 43 6.35 -0.35 0.75
N GLY A 44 6.26 -1.68 0.75
CA GLY A 44 7.28 -2.57 1.30
C GLY A 44 8.64 -2.47 0.59
N GLU A 45 8.65 -2.21 -0.71
CA GLU A 45 9.88 -1.99 -1.47
C GLU A 45 10.49 -0.61 -1.25
N ILE A 46 9.66 0.42 -1.06
CA ILE A 46 10.13 1.77 -0.75
C ILE A 46 10.77 1.82 0.65
N LYS A 47 10.27 1.03 1.59
CA LYS A 47 10.76 0.93 2.97
C LYS A 47 10.75 2.27 3.71
N ASP A 48 9.67 3.03 3.55
CA ASP A 48 9.44 4.28 4.27
C ASP A 48 8.56 4.00 5.51
N LYS A 49 9.02 4.46 6.68
CA LYS A 49 8.33 4.25 7.96
C LYS A 49 6.93 4.87 8.00
N ARG A 50 6.64 5.88 7.18
CA ARG A 50 5.30 6.47 7.06
C ARG A 50 4.26 5.45 6.61
N ALA A 51 4.66 4.37 5.95
CA ALA A 51 3.79 3.30 5.49
C ALA A 51 3.39 2.30 6.60
N VAL A 52 4.06 2.31 7.76
CA VAL A 52 3.85 1.30 8.82
C VAL A 52 2.42 1.31 9.34
N GLU A 53 1.91 2.46 9.80
CA GLU A 53 0.54 2.54 10.33
C GLU A 53 -0.53 2.18 9.26
N PRO A 54 -0.45 2.69 8.02
CA PRO A 54 -1.35 2.25 6.94
C PRO A 54 -1.28 0.74 6.64
N LEU A 55 -0.10 0.14 6.61
CA LEU A 55 0.07 -1.29 6.37
C LEU A 55 -0.49 -2.12 7.54
N ILE A 56 -0.35 -1.66 8.79
CA ILE A 56 -1.01 -2.29 9.95
C ILE A 56 -2.54 -2.27 9.80
N GLN A 57 -3.12 -1.23 9.21
CA GLN A 57 -4.55 -1.22 8.90
C GLN A 57 -4.91 -2.21 7.79
N ALA A 58 -4.05 -2.37 6.78
CA ALA A 58 -4.22 -3.35 5.69
C ALA A 58 -4.13 -4.81 6.17
N LEU A 59 -3.57 -5.08 7.36
CA LEU A 59 -3.67 -6.40 8.01
C LEU A 59 -5.11 -6.80 8.38
N LYS A 60 -6.07 -5.88 8.28
CA LYS A 60 -7.50 -6.14 8.52
C LYS A 60 -8.31 -6.10 7.23
N ASP A 61 -7.64 -6.13 6.08
CA ASP A 61 -8.31 -6.14 4.78
C ASP A 61 -9.20 -7.37 4.61
N GLU A 62 -10.28 -7.21 3.86
CA GLU A 62 -11.21 -8.29 3.52
C GLU A 62 -10.53 -9.35 2.63
N ASP A 63 -9.58 -8.93 1.80
CA ASP A 63 -8.84 -9.80 0.90
C ASP A 63 -7.62 -10.41 1.59
N ASN A 64 -7.50 -11.73 1.53
CA ASN A 64 -6.41 -12.48 2.18
C ASN A 64 -5.04 -12.13 1.60
N PHE A 65 -4.94 -11.92 0.29
CA PHE A 65 -3.69 -11.59 -0.38
C PHE A 65 -3.20 -10.20 0.04
N VAL A 66 -4.12 -9.24 0.18
CA VAL A 66 -3.78 -7.90 0.67
C VAL A 66 -3.22 -7.97 2.09
N ARG A 67 -3.80 -8.80 2.96
CA ARG A 67 -3.27 -9.01 4.32
C ARG A 67 -1.86 -9.62 4.30
N GLU A 68 -1.63 -10.64 3.48
CA GLU A 68 -0.31 -11.27 3.33
C GLU A 68 0.74 -10.28 2.83
N ALA A 69 0.42 -9.50 1.79
CA ALA A 69 1.32 -8.47 1.27
C ALA A 69 1.62 -7.38 2.30
N ALA A 70 0.65 -7.01 3.14
CA ALA A 70 0.87 -6.06 4.22
C ALA A 70 1.84 -6.60 5.29
N VAL A 71 1.78 -7.89 5.64
CA VAL A 71 2.77 -8.53 6.52
C VAL A 71 4.16 -8.46 5.90
N GLU A 72 4.30 -8.91 4.65
CA GLU A 72 5.60 -8.92 3.95
C GLU A 72 6.18 -7.50 3.82
N ALA A 73 5.34 -6.50 3.55
CA ALA A 73 5.76 -5.12 3.46
C ALA A 73 6.25 -4.57 4.80
N LEU A 74 5.59 -4.90 5.91
CA LEU A 74 6.01 -4.53 7.25
C LEU A 74 7.35 -5.16 7.61
N GLU A 75 7.54 -6.46 7.35
CA GLU A 75 8.81 -7.16 7.56
C GLU A 75 9.95 -6.49 6.77
N LYS A 76 9.71 -6.12 5.51
CA LYS A 76 10.70 -5.42 4.67
C LYS A 76 11.08 -4.05 5.20
N ILE A 77 10.14 -3.34 5.82
CA ILE A 77 10.37 -2.02 6.43
C ILE A 77 11.19 -2.19 7.72
N GLU A 78 10.83 -3.14 8.58
CA GLU A 78 11.53 -3.41 9.84
C GLU A 78 12.95 -3.97 9.62
N ALA A 79 13.15 -4.81 8.60
CA ALA A 79 14.47 -5.36 8.25
C ALA A 79 15.50 -4.29 7.85
N LYS A 80 15.09 -3.03 7.65
CA LYS A 80 16.00 -1.89 7.42
C LYS A 80 16.66 -1.38 8.71
N GLU A 81 16.23 -1.83 9.88
CA GLU A 81 16.79 -1.42 11.17
C GLU A 81 17.90 -2.33 11.72
N SER A 82 18.32 -3.36 10.97
CA SER A 82 19.46 -4.23 11.33
C SER A 82 20.78 -3.82 10.68
#